data_AF-A0A941UM57-F1
#
_entry.id   AF-A0A941UM57-F1
#
_cell.length_a   1.000
_cell.length_b   1.000
_cell.length_c   1.000
_cell.angle_alpha   90.00
_cell.angle_beta   90.00
_cell.angle_gamma   90.00
#
_symmetry.space_group_name_H-M   'P 1'
#
loop_
_entity.id
_entity.type
_entity.pdbx_description
1 polymer ?
#
loop_
_entity_poly.entity_id
_entity_poly.type
_entity_poly.pdbx_seq_one_letter_code
_entity_poly.pdbx_strand_id
1 'polypeptide(L)'
;MDEPSYLQKTMFGCQACYLHGRLVLLLTSGAEPWNGLLIPTDHQFHESIKQDFINVVQHPVLKKWLYLPEASEDFETVASDIVETIRINDQRFGVEPKERVRRKSKKS
;
A
#
# COMPACT_ATOMS: atom_id res chain seq x y z
N MET A 1 -19.16 16.21 -7.93
CA MET A 1 -17.99 15.41 -8.32
C MET A 1 -17.04 15.48 -7.16
N ASP A 2 -17.06 14.47 -6.31
CA ASP A 2 -16.16 14.40 -5.15
C ASP A 2 -14.75 14.22 -5.72
N GLU A 3 -13.89 15.21 -5.54
CA GLU A 3 -12.49 15.11 -5.98
C GLU A 3 -11.88 13.85 -5.36
N PRO A 4 -11.15 13.02 -6.14
CA PRO A 4 -10.37 11.95 -5.56
C PRO A 4 -9.40 12.60 -4.58
N SER A 5 -9.72 12.50 -3.29
CA SER A 5 -8.97 13.15 -2.22
C SER A 5 -7.65 12.40 -2.04
N TYR A 6 -6.75 12.60 -3.00
CA TYR A 6 -5.39 12.12 -2.94
C TYR A 6 -4.68 12.89 -1.85
N LEU A 7 -4.12 12.16 -0.89
CA LEU A 7 -3.34 12.72 0.19
C LEU A 7 -2.02 11.99 0.27
N GLN A 8 -0.93 12.72 0.12
CA GLN A 8 0.41 12.21 0.35
C GLN A 8 0.89 12.62 1.74
N LYS A 9 1.48 11.68 2.47
CA LYS A 9 1.99 11.90 3.81
C LYS A 9 3.36 11.25 3.98
N THR A 10 4.36 12.07 4.31
CA THR A 10 5.69 11.56 4.66
C THR A 10 5.67 11.07 6.11
N MET A 11 6.05 9.82 6.34
CA MET A 11 6.07 9.18 7.65
C MET A 11 7.29 8.24 7.76
N PHE A 12 8.13 8.44 8.78
CA PHE A 12 9.26 7.56 9.08
C PHE A 12 10.23 7.34 7.90
N GLY A 13 10.47 8.36 7.08
CA GLY A 13 11.32 8.24 5.88
C GLY A 13 10.65 7.54 4.69
N CYS A 14 9.36 7.21 4.80
CA CYS A 14 8.53 6.64 3.74
C CYS A 14 7.49 7.67 3.26
N GLN A 15 7.04 7.56 2.02
CA GLN A 15 5.91 8.34 1.48
C GLN A 15 4.67 7.45 1.43
N ALA A 16 3.69 7.73 2.28
CA ALA A 16 2.39 7.08 2.24
C ALA A 16 1.43 7.85 1.32
N CYS A 17 0.78 7.14 0.41
CA CYS A 17 -0.24 7.69 -0.48
C CYS A 17 -1.62 7.16 -0.06
N TYR A 18 -2.54 8.09 0.12
CA TYR A 18 -3.92 7.81 0.41
C TYR A 18 -4.80 8.24 -0.76
N LEU A 19 -5.80 7.44 -1.07
CA LEU A 19 -6.81 7.75 -2.06
C LEU A 19 -8.18 7.43 -1.46
N HIS A 20 -9.13 8.37 -1.56
CA HIS A 20 -10.45 8.26 -0.93
C HIS A 20 -10.40 7.89 0.57
N GLY A 21 -9.39 8.41 1.29
CA GLY A 21 -9.17 8.13 2.71
C GLY A 21 -8.58 6.74 3.03
N ARG A 22 -8.29 5.92 2.02
CA ARG A 22 -7.66 4.59 2.17
C ARG A 22 -6.17 4.68 1.91
N LEU A 23 -5.37 3.96 2.68
CA LEU A 23 -3.93 3.85 2.44
C LEU A 23 -3.71 2.88 1.29
N VAL A 24 -3.38 3.39 0.10
CA VAL A 24 -3.29 2.61 -1.15
C VAL A 24 -1.87 2.25 -1.54
N LEU A 25 -0.88 3.00 -1.06
CA LEU A 25 0.53 2.78 -1.42
C LEU A 25 1.45 3.35 -0.35
N LEU A 26 2.61 2.73 -0.14
CA LEU A 26 3.73 3.40 0.52
C LEU A 26 5.03 3.17 -0.25
N LEU A 27 5.74 4.24 -0.55
CA LEU A 27 7.09 4.20 -1.07
C LEU A 27 8.07 4.27 0.10
N THR A 28 9.04 3.37 0.14
CA THR A 28 10.03 3.27 1.20
C THR A 28 11.41 3.05 0.61
N SER A 29 12.41 3.80 1.09
CA SER A 29 13.81 3.68 0.66
C SER A 29 14.69 3.19 1.82
N GLY A 30 14.16 2.24 2.60
CA GLY A 30 14.83 1.68 3.78
C GLY A 30 15.80 0.55 3.43
N ALA A 31 16.24 -0.21 4.43
CA ALA A 31 16.94 -1.47 4.19
C ALA A 31 15.92 -2.58 3.83
N GLU A 32 16.30 -3.52 2.97
CA GLU A 32 15.46 -4.69 2.68
C GLU A 32 15.02 -5.38 3.98
N PRO A 33 13.74 -5.76 4.11
CA PRO A 33 12.68 -5.83 3.09
C PRO A 33 11.82 -4.57 2.93
N TRP A 34 12.36 -3.38 3.24
CA TRP A 34 11.66 -2.10 3.19
C TRP A 34 12.23 -1.15 2.11
N ASN A 35 12.81 -1.68 1.02
CA ASN A 35 13.36 -0.88 -0.07
C ASN A 35 12.55 -1.10 -1.36
N GLY A 36 11.53 -0.28 -1.56
CA GLY A 36 10.64 -0.36 -2.70
C GLY A 36 9.23 0.08 -2.36
N LEU A 37 8.26 -0.66 -2.87
CA LEU A 37 6.86 -0.25 -2.87
C LEU A 37 6.03 -1.23 -2.03
N LEU A 38 5.41 -0.71 -0.98
CA LEU A 38 4.46 -1.43 -0.14
C LEU A 38 3.05 -1.22 -0.68
N ILE A 39 2.32 -2.32 -0.79
CA ILE A 39 0.98 -2.37 -1.35
C ILE A 39 0.04 -2.86 -0.24
N PRO A 40 -0.65 -1.93 0.44
CA PRO A 40 -1.66 -2.27 1.42
C PRO A 40 -2.88 -2.86 0.71
N THR A 41 -3.15 -4.12 1.01
CA THR A 41 -4.30 -4.86 0.51
C THR A 41 -4.73 -5.90 1.55
N ASP A 42 -5.87 -6.54 1.33
CA ASP A 42 -6.35 -7.66 2.15
C ASP A 42 -5.98 -9.01 1.53
N HIS A 43 -5.83 -10.04 2.37
CA HIS A 43 -5.31 -11.35 1.95
C HIS A 43 -6.12 -11.99 0.81
N GLN A 44 -7.42 -11.72 0.75
CA GLN A 44 -8.31 -12.23 -0.28
C GLN A 44 -7.92 -11.77 -1.70
N PHE A 45 -7.22 -10.64 -1.82
CA PHE A 45 -6.79 -10.08 -3.10
C PHE A 45 -5.33 -10.38 -3.43
N HIS A 46 -4.57 -11.02 -2.51
CA HIS A 46 -3.15 -11.29 -2.70
C HIS A 46 -2.89 -12.12 -3.95
N GLU A 47 -3.62 -13.21 -4.13
CA GLU A 47 -3.44 -14.09 -5.28
C GLU A 47 -3.79 -13.39 -6.60
N SER A 48 -4.88 -12.61 -6.63
CA SER A 48 -5.25 -11.85 -7.84
C SER A 48 -4.21 -10.79 -8.20
N ILE A 49 -3.70 -10.05 -7.22
CA ILE A 49 -2.68 -9.03 -7.47
C ILE A 49 -1.35 -9.69 -7.90
N LYS A 50 -0.93 -10.77 -7.24
CA LYS A 50 0.29 -11.50 -7.63
C LYS A 50 0.23 -12.12 -9.03
N GLN A 51 -0.98 -12.43 -9.53
CA GLN A 51 -1.17 -12.92 -10.89
C GLN A 51 -1.10 -11.81 -11.94
N ASP A 52 -1.54 -10.61 -11.57
CA ASP A 52 -1.58 -9.43 -12.43
C ASP A 52 -0.19 -8.75 -12.52
N PHE A 53 0.52 -8.70 -11.38
CA PHE A 53 1.81 -8.04 -11.25
C PHE A 53 2.92 -9.05 -10.91
N ILE A 54 3.81 -9.26 -11.87
CA ILE A 54 5.02 -10.06 -11.66
C ILE A 54 5.95 -9.37 -10.63
N ASN A 55 6.75 -10.14 -9.91
CA ASN A 55 7.69 -9.66 -8.87
C ASN A 55 7.04 -9.07 -7.61
N VAL A 56 5.70 -8.96 -7.56
CA VAL A 56 4.99 -8.62 -6.32
C VAL A 56 4.96 -9.85 -5.41
N VAL A 57 5.51 -9.69 -4.21
CA VAL A 57 5.58 -10.75 -3.20
C VAL A 57 4.84 -10.33 -1.94
N GLN A 58 4.46 -11.31 -1.12
CA GLN A 58 3.95 -11.01 0.21
C GLN A 58 5.08 -10.45 1.08
N HIS A 59 4.83 -9.32 1.75
CA HIS A 59 5.86 -8.69 2.57
C HIS A 59 6.21 -9.60 3.76
N PRO A 60 7.50 -9.91 4.02
CA PRO A 60 7.90 -10.90 5.02
C PRO A 60 7.57 -10.48 6.46
N VAL A 61 7.67 -9.19 6.78
CA VAL A 61 7.29 -8.64 8.10
C VAL A 61 5.79 -8.35 8.18
N LEU A 62 5.29 -7.48 7.30
CA LEU A 62 3.87 -7.16 7.15
C LEU A 62 3.18 -8.21 6.28
N LYS A 63 3.03 -9.43 6.79
CA LYS A 63 2.38 -10.55 6.08
C LYS A 63 1.01 -10.23 5.47
N LYS A 64 0.35 -9.16 5.94
CA LYS A 64 -0.91 -8.66 5.38
C LYS A 64 -0.75 -7.88 4.08
N TRP A 65 0.39 -7.27 3.84
CA TRP A 65 0.64 -6.40 2.71
C TRP A 65 1.49 -7.10 1.67
N LEU A 66 1.36 -6.66 0.43
CA LEU A 66 2.25 -7.04 -0.64
C LEU A 66 3.38 -6.02 -0.73
N TYR A 67 4.44 -6.44 -1.41
CA TYR A 67 5.69 -5.71 -1.52
C TYR A 67 6.29 -5.96 -2.90
N LEU A 68 6.68 -4.88 -3.55
CA LEU A 68 7.47 -4.90 -4.76
C LEU A 68 8.87 -4.37 -4.40
N PRO A 69 9.91 -5.21 -4.41
CA PRO A 69 11.27 -4.77 -4.14
C PRO A 69 11.80 -3.89 -5.26
N GLU A 70 12.50 -2.80 -4.91
CA GLU A 70 13.18 -1.92 -5.86
C GLU A 70 14.25 -2.66 -6.68
N ALA A 71 14.84 -3.71 -6.11
CA ALA A 71 15.83 -4.56 -6.79
C ALA A 71 15.25 -5.43 -7.92
N SER A 72 13.93 -5.39 -8.16
CA SER A 72 13.31 -6.12 -9.26
C SER A 72 13.61 -5.45 -10.60
N GLU A 73 13.98 -6.22 -11.62
CA GLU A 73 14.31 -5.68 -12.95
C GLU A 73 13.14 -4.89 -13.58
N ASP A 74 11.90 -5.34 -13.38
CA ASP A 74 10.69 -4.69 -13.88
C ASP A 74 10.08 -3.68 -12.89
N PHE A 75 10.81 -3.24 -11.87
CA PHE A 75 10.26 -2.40 -10.79
C PHE A 75 9.51 -1.17 -11.31
N GLU A 76 10.13 -0.38 -12.20
CA GLU A 76 9.53 0.86 -12.70
C GLU A 76 8.25 0.60 -13.49
N THR A 77 8.25 -0.44 -14.33
CA THR A 77 7.08 -0.83 -15.14
C THR A 77 5.94 -1.30 -14.26
N VAL A 78 6.22 -2.24 -13.34
CA VAL A 78 5.21 -2.80 -12.43
C VAL A 78 4.69 -1.73 -11.48
N ALA A 79 5.56 -0.87 -10.94
CA ALA A 79 5.16 0.24 -10.09
C ALA A 79 4.25 1.23 -10.82
N SER A 80 4.55 1.55 -12.08
CA SER A 80 3.70 2.42 -12.90
C SER A 80 2.32 1.80 -13.12
N ASP A 81 2.26 0.51 -13.45
CA ASP A 81 1.01 -0.21 -13.68
C ASP A 81 0.14 -0.23 -12.41
N ILE A 82 0.73 -0.53 -11.24
CA ILE A 82 0.05 -0.46 -9.93
C ILE A 82 -0.53 0.95 -9.69
N VAL A 83 0.23 2.00 -9.98
CA VAL A 83 -0.23 3.38 -9.81
C VAL A 83 -1.42 3.68 -10.73
N GLU A 84 -1.40 3.21 -11.97
CA GLU A 84 -2.53 3.34 -12.90
C GLU A 84 -3.77 2.59 -12.39
N THR A 85 -3.60 1.37 -11.88
CA THR A 85 -4.69 0.58 -11.27
C THR A 85 -5.28 1.27 -10.03
N ILE A 86 -4.44 1.86 -9.18
CA ILE A 86 -4.88 2.65 -8.03
C ILE A 86 -5.62 3.90 -8.51
N ARG A 87 -5.16 4.55 -9.59
CA ARG A 87 -5.76 5.76 -10.14
C ARG A 87 -7.18 5.55 -10.67
N ILE A 88 -7.49 4.36 -11.20
CA ILE A 88 -8.86 3.98 -11.59
C ILE A 88 -9.73 3.55 -10.40
N ASN A 89 -9.22 3.71 -9.17
CA ASN A 89 -9.89 3.36 -7.90
C ASN A 89 -10.26 1.87 -7.81
N ASP A 90 -9.33 1.00 -8.19
CA ASP A 90 -9.49 -0.44 -8.03
C ASP A 90 -9.64 -0.81 -6.54
N GLN A 91 -10.73 -1.50 -6.21
CA GLN A 91 -11.10 -1.80 -4.82
C GLN A 91 -10.26 -2.91 -4.17
N ARG A 92 -9.40 -3.60 -4.93
CA ARG A 92 -8.44 -4.58 -4.40
C ARG A 92 -7.32 -3.88 -3.64
N PHE A 93 -7.04 -2.62 -3.98
CA PHE A 93 -6.01 -1.79 -3.37
C PHE A 93 -6.61 -0.89 -2.30
N GLY A 94 -5.84 -0.65 -1.25
CA GLY A 94 -6.27 0.23 -0.19
C GLY A 94 -6.70 -0.53 1.05
N VAL A 95 -6.06 -0.22 2.17
CA VAL A 95 -6.60 -0.57 3.48
C VAL A 95 -7.16 0.69 4.11
N GLU A 96 -8.40 0.62 4.58
CA GLU A 96 -8.93 1.65 5.45
C GLU A 96 -8.08 1.66 6.71
N PRO A 97 -7.42 2.78 7.05
CA PRO A 97 -6.72 2.87 8.31
C PRO A 97 -7.79 2.69 9.39
N LYS A 98 -7.81 1.53 10.06
CA LYS A 98 -8.71 1.31 11.19
C LYS A 98 -8.43 2.44 12.16
N GLU A 99 -9.33 3.42 12.23
CA GLU A 99 -9.33 4.39 13.31
C GLU A 99 -9.29 3.55 14.58
N ARG A 100 -8.16 3.62 15.29
CA ARG A 100 -8.06 3.10 16.64
C ARG A 100 -9.16 3.85 17.38
N VAL A 101 -10.30 3.19 17.56
CA VAL A 101 -11.37 3.66 18.43
C VAL A 101 -10.66 3.98 19.72
N ARG A 102 -10.52 5.27 20.05
CA ARG A 102 -9.93 5.70 21.32
C ARG A 102 -10.82 5.06 22.37
N ARG A 103 -10.40 3.93 22.93
CA ARG A 103 -10.99 3.41 24.16
C ARG A 103 -10.80 4.54 25.16
N LYS A 104 -11.86 5.32 25.39
CA LYS A 104 -11.94 6.25 26.51
C LYS A 104 -11.65 5.40 27.73
N SER A 105 -10.44 5.50 28.26
CA SER A 105 -10.10 4.97 29.57
C SER A 105 -11.05 5.65 30.54
N LYS A 106 -12.07 4.89 30.95
CA LYS A 106 -13.03 5.32 31.95
C LYS A 106 -12.28 5.25 33.29
N LYS A 107 -11.99 6.45 33.81
CA LYS A 107 -11.44 6.77 35.13
C LYS A 107 -12.03 5.85 36.21
N SER A 108 -11.18 5.27 37.06
CA SER A 108 -11.51 4.87 38.44
C SER A 108 -10.52 5.55 39.35
#